data_AF-A0A7W3TXP4-F1
#
_entry.id   AF-A0A7W3TXP4-F1
#
_cell.length_a   1.000
_cell.length_b   1.000
_cell.length_c   1.000
_cell.angle_alpha   90.00
_cell.angle_beta   90.00
_cell.angle_gamma   90.00
#
_symmetry.space_group_name_H-M   'P 1'
#
loop_
_entity.id
_entity.type
_entity.pdbx_description
1 polymer ?
#
loop_
_entity_poly.entity_id
_entity_poly.type
_entity_poly.pdbx_seq_one_letter_code
_entity_poly.pdbx_strand_id
1 'polypeptide(L)'
;HYVTNCWHSTRNGHNQYPTWTYSKADGTRAENEWLWINGAWYYFDGDIMAANGWHYAPWNGQSNYYYFDTNGHYVTNCWHSTRNGHNQYPTWTYSKADGT
;
A
#
# COMPACT_ATOMS: atom_id res chain seq x y z
N HIS A 1 24.39 0.33 14.94
CA HIS A 1 24.16 -0.33 13.64
C HIS A 1 22.73 -0.03 13.24
N TYR A 2 22.52 0.76 12.19
CA TYR A 2 21.17 0.98 11.65
C TYR A 2 20.76 -0.28 10.89
N VAL A 3 19.54 -0.77 11.14
CA VAL A 3 19.02 -1.93 10.42
C VAL A 3 18.55 -1.41 9.06
N THR A 4 19.22 -1.83 7.98
CA THR A 4 18.89 -1.40 6.61
C THR A 4 18.20 -2.53 5.85
N ASN A 5 17.40 -2.18 4.84
CA ASN A 5 16.53 -3.10 4.12
C ASN A 5 15.59 -3.91 5.03
N CYS A 6 14.92 -3.23 5.94
CA CYS A 6 14.15 -3.90 7.00
C CYS A 6 12.79 -3.27 7.23
N TRP A 7 11.82 -4.16 7.45
CA TRP A 7 10.45 -3.84 7.80
C TRP A 7 10.32 -3.62 9.31
N HIS A 8 9.53 -2.62 9.69
CA HIS A 8 9.20 -2.32 11.07
C HIS A 8 7.68 -2.27 11.22
N SER A 9 7.14 -3.03 12.18
CA SER A 9 5.70 -3.01 12.49
C SER A 9 5.45 -2.32 13.83
N THR A 10 4.49 -1.40 13.88
CA THR A 10 3.97 -0.86 15.14
C THR A 10 2.56 -1.37 15.37
N ARG A 11 2.31 -1.91 16.57
CA ARG A 11 1.01 -2.48 16.94
C ARG A 11 0.20 -1.45 17.72
N ASN A 12 -0.90 -0.99 17.15
CA ASN A 12 -1.68 0.14 17.70
C ASN A 12 -2.81 -0.32 18.67
N GLY A 13 -2.54 -1.28 19.55
CA GLY A 13 -3.50 -1.81 20.54
C GLY A 13 -4.38 -2.98 20.05
N HIS A 14 -5.36 -3.39 20.87
CA HIS A 14 -6.27 -4.49 20.55
C HIS A 14 -7.25 -4.06 19.44
N ASN A 15 -7.33 -4.83 18.34
CA ASN A 15 -8.16 -4.60 17.15
C ASN A 15 -7.71 -3.55 16.12
N GLN A 16 -6.44 -3.14 16.08
CA GLN A 16 -5.92 -2.31 15.00
C GLN A 16 -4.93 -3.08 14.11
N TYR A 17 -5.00 -2.85 12.79
CA TYR A 17 -4.00 -3.36 11.87
C TYR A 17 -2.63 -2.72 12.20
N PRO A 18 -1.55 -3.51 12.19
CA PRO A 18 -0.21 -2.95 12.39
C PRO A 18 0.09 -1.95 11.28
N THR A 19 0.73 -0.84 11.64
CA THR A 19 1.34 0.06 10.65
C THR A 19 2.74 -0.44 10.34
N TRP A 20 3.12 -0.37 9.08
CA TRP A 20 4.42 -0.82 8.60
C TRP A 20 5.24 0.35 8.07
N THR A 21 6.52 0.40 8.42
CA THR A 21 7.50 1.33 7.85
C THR A 21 8.70 0.52 7.35
N TYR A 22 9.54 1.15 6.51
CA TYR A 22 10.70 0.47 5.92
C TYR A 22 11.96 1.32 6.02
N SER A 23 13.05 0.71 6.46
CA SER A 23 14.39 1.30 6.44
C SER A 23 15.10 0.89 5.15
N LYS A 24 15.50 1.87 4.33
CA LYS A 24 16.18 1.66 3.04
C LYS A 24 17.65 1.30 3.23
N ALA A 25 18.28 0.84 2.15
CA ALA A 25 19.69 0.44 2.12
C ALA A 25 20.65 1.58 2.52
N ASP A 26 20.28 2.82 2.19
CA ASP A 26 21.04 4.04 2.47
C ASP A 26 20.93 4.53 3.93
N GLY A 27 20.16 3.82 4.76
CA GLY A 27 19.95 4.16 6.16
C GLY A 27 18.82 5.18 6.41
N THR A 28 18.15 5.66 5.36
CA THR A 28 16.97 6.51 5.49
C THR A 28 15.69 5.68 5.59
N ARG A 29 14.59 6.30 6.03
CA ARG A 29 13.26 5.67 5.99
C ARG A 29 12.66 5.83 4.60
N ALA A 30 11.80 4.90 4.20
CA ALA A 30 10.93 5.12 3.05
C ALA A 30 9.93 6.23 3.39
N GLU A 31 9.83 7.26 2.55
CA GLU A 31 8.93 8.39 2.80
C GLU A 31 8.36 8.97 1.50
N ASN A 32 7.03 9.03 1.37
CA ASN A 32 6.31 9.60 0.23
C ASN A 32 6.77 9.04 -1.14
N GLU A 33 7.09 7.75 -1.20
CA GLU A 33 7.76 7.15 -2.35
C GLU A 33 7.26 5.74 -2.64
N TRP A 34 7.49 5.31 -3.89
CA TRP A 34 7.28 3.94 -4.32
C TRP A 34 8.57 3.14 -4.22
N LEU A 35 8.50 1.93 -3.67
CA LEU A 35 9.63 1.02 -3.57
C LEU A 35 9.27 -0.36 -4.12
N TRP A 36 10.19 -0.91 -4.92
CA TRP A 36 10.14 -2.31 -5.34
C TRP A 36 10.92 -3.15 -4.33
N ILE A 37 10.21 -3.95 -3.54
CA ILE A 37 10.78 -4.74 -2.46
C ILE A 37 10.36 -6.18 -2.66
N ASN A 38 11.33 -7.09 -2.78
CA ASN A 38 11.10 -8.55 -2.87
C ASN A 38 10.05 -8.98 -3.90
N GLY A 39 9.98 -8.31 -5.06
CA GLY A 39 9.09 -8.70 -6.16
C GLY A 39 7.72 -8.05 -6.16
N ALA A 40 7.47 -7.06 -5.30
CA ALA A 40 6.24 -6.29 -5.29
C ALA A 40 6.50 -4.78 -5.13
N TRP A 41 5.58 -3.98 -5.65
CA TRP A 41 5.55 -2.53 -5.43
C TRP A 41 4.81 -2.20 -4.14
N TYR A 42 5.38 -1.27 -3.37
CA TYR A 42 4.81 -0.69 -2.17
C TYR A 42 4.84 0.83 -2.31
N TYR A 43 3.86 1.50 -1.72
CA TYR A 43 3.85 2.95 -1.58
C TYR A 43 3.87 3.32 -0.10
N PHE A 44 4.67 4.33 0.25
CA PHE A 44 4.72 4.90 1.58
C PHE A 44 4.11 6.30 1.54
N ASP A 45 3.01 6.51 2.27
CA ASP A 45 2.36 7.80 2.47
C ASP A 45 2.86 8.39 3.80
N GLY A 46 3.62 9.48 3.71
CA GLY A 46 4.61 9.77 4.75
C GLY A 46 5.54 8.57 4.91
N ASP A 47 5.82 8.15 6.14
CA ASP A 47 6.66 6.98 6.43
C ASP A 47 5.88 5.67 6.63
N ILE A 48 4.57 5.68 6.40
CA ILE A 48 3.69 4.53 6.62
C ILE A 48 3.31 3.90 5.28
N MET A 49 3.46 2.57 5.21
CA MET A 49 3.07 1.77 4.06
C MET A 49 1.55 1.82 3.84
N ALA A 50 1.14 2.17 2.62
CA ALA A 50 -0.24 2.03 2.16
C ALA A 50 -0.63 0.55 2.10
N ALA A 51 -1.78 0.20 2.68
CA ALA A 51 -2.25 -1.18 2.74
C ALA A 51 -3.78 -1.25 2.81
N ASN A 52 -4.31 -2.43 2.47
CA ASN A 52 -5.69 -2.83 2.69
C ASN A 52 -6.73 -1.85 2.12
N GLY A 53 -6.56 -1.45 0.86
CA GLY A 53 -7.51 -0.57 0.20
C GLY A 53 -6.94 0.30 -0.90
N TRP A 54 -7.79 1.21 -1.37
CA TRP A 54 -7.45 2.22 -2.35
C TRP A 54 -6.75 3.40 -1.67
N HIS A 55 -5.56 3.75 -2.16
CA HIS A 55 -4.78 4.90 -1.71
C HIS A 55 -4.41 5.78 -2.89
N TYR A 56 -4.38 7.09 -2.67
CA TYR A 56 -3.98 8.05 -3.69
C TYR A 56 -2.47 8.22 -3.66
N ALA A 57 -1.80 8.01 -4.80
CA ALA A 57 -0.35 8.09 -4.87
C ALA A 57 0.11 8.70 -6.20
N PRO A 58 1.28 9.36 -6.25
CA PRO A 58 1.88 9.82 -7.49
C PRO A 58 2.68 8.69 -8.17
N TRP A 59 2.53 8.53 -9.48
CA TRP A 59 3.30 7.63 -10.33
C TRP A 59 3.64 8.34 -11.65
N ASN A 60 4.91 8.40 -12.02
CA ASN A 60 5.37 9.05 -13.27
C ASN A 60 4.80 10.48 -13.50
N GLY A 61 4.71 11.28 -12.44
CA GLY A 61 4.21 12.66 -12.52
C GLY A 61 2.69 12.81 -12.62
N GLN A 62 1.93 11.73 -12.52
CA GLN A 62 0.47 11.71 -12.47
C GLN A 62 0.03 11.05 -11.16
N SER A 63 -1.10 11.46 -10.58
CA SER A 63 -1.59 10.85 -9.36
C SER A 63 -2.92 10.17 -9.59
N ASN A 64 -3.06 8.95 -9.09
CA ASN A 64 -4.26 8.12 -9.23
C ASN A 64 -4.51 7.32 -7.94
N TYR A 65 -5.66 6.67 -7.88
CA TYR A 65 -5.95 5.69 -6.83
C TYR A 65 -5.40 4.31 -7.23
N TYR A 66 -4.65 3.70 -6.32
CA TYR A 66 -4.05 2.38 -6.46
C TYR A 66 -4.54 1.49 -5.32
N TYR A 67 -4.82 0.22 -5.62
CA TYR A 67 -5.27 -0.72 -4.61
C TYR A 67 -4.09 -1.50 -4.04
N PHE A 68 -4.00 -1.56 -2.72
CA PHE A 68 -2.99 -2.32 -1.98
C PHE A 68 -3.65 -3.44 -1.18
N ASP A 69 -3.06 -4.64 -1.23
CA ASP A 69 -3.53 -5.76 -0.43
C ASP A 69 -3.22 -5.57 1.07
N THR A 70 -3.61 -6.53 1.91
CA THR A 70 -3.40 -6.47 3.36
C THR A 70 -1.92 -6.47 3.77
N ASN A 71 -1.02 -6.89 2.89
CA ASN A 71 0.43 -6.85 3.08
C ASN A 71 1.06 -5.61 2.46
N GLY A 72 0.28 -4.73 1.83
CA GLY A 72 0.77 -3.52 1.16
C GLY A 72 1.28 -3.73 -0.26
N HIS A 73 1.05 -4.90 -0.86
CA HIS A 73 1.40 -5.10 -2.26
C HIS A 73 0.44 -4.32 -3.14
N TYR A 74 0.97 -3.57 -4.09
CA TYR A 74 0.16 -2.99 -5.15
C TYR A 74 -0.43 -4.08 -6.06
N VAL A 75 -1.76 -4.07 -6.22
CA VAL A 75 -2.51 -5.07 -6.99
C VAL A 75 -3.10 -4.47 -8.25
N THR A 76 -2.78 -5.08 -9.38
CA THR A 76 -3.31 -4.72 -10.70
C THR A 76 -4.20 -5.81 -11.28
N ASN A 77 -4.95 -5.44 -12.31
CA ASN A 77 -5.73 -6.35 -13.15
C ASN A 77 -6.74 -7.20 -12.35
N CYS A 78 -7.41 -6.59 -11.36
CA CYS A 78 -8.28 -7.29 -10.43
C CYS A 78 -9.56 -6.48 -10.10
N TRP A 79 -10.65 -7.19 -9.85
CA TRP A 79 -11.92 -6.62 -9.39
C TRP A 79 -11.99 -6.62 -7.86
N HIS A 80 -12.38 -5.47 -7.30
CA HIS A 80 -12.57 -5.27 -5.87
C HIS A 80 -14.02 -4.96 -5.60
N SER A 81 -14.66 -5.71 -4.69
CA SER A 81 -16.03 -5.45 -4.26
C SER A 81 -16.03 -4.61 -2.99
N THR A 82 -16.78 -3.51 -2.97
CA THR A 82 -17.09 -2.77 -1.74
C THR A 82 -18.52 -3.08 -1.29
N ARG A 83 -18.66 -3.40 0.01
CA ARG A 83 -19.96 -3.70 0.62
C ARG A 83 -20.67 -2.40 0.98
N ASN A 84 -21.84 -2.16 0.41
CA ASN A 84 -22.62 -0.93 0.62
C ASN A 84 -23.64 -1.00 1.78
N GLY A 85 -23.45 -1.92 2.73
CA GLY A 85 -24.37 -2.15 3.85
C GLY A 85 -25.20 -3.43 3.74
N HIS A 86 -26.19 -3.59 4.62
CA HIS A 86 -27.05 -4.78 4.66
C HIS A 86 -28.09 -4.74 3.53
N ASN A 87 -28.24 -5.85 2.80
CA ASN A 87 -29.18 -6.00 1.67
C ASN A 87 -28.97 -5.09 0.44
N GLN A 88 -27.77 -4.52 0.28
CA GLN A 88 -27.40 -3.82 -0.96
C GLN A 88 -26.42 -4.64 -1.80
N TYR A 89 -26.59 -4.60 -3.11
CA TYR A 89 -25.62 -5.19 -4.03
C TYR A 89 -24.26 -4.52 -3.86
N PRO A 90 -23.16 -5.30 -3.88
CA PRO A 90 -21.83 -4.73 -3.82
C PRO A 90 -21.57 -3.87 -5.06
N THR A 91 -20.82 -2.79 -4.87
CA THR A 91 -20.21 -2.06 -5.99
C THR A 91 -18.86 -2.70 -6.31
N TRP A 92 -18.49 -2.65 -7.59
CA TRP A 92 -17.25 -3.24 -8.08
C TRP A 92 -16.38 -2.16 -8.69
N THR A 93 -15.11 -2.12 -8.29
CA THR A 93 -14.09 -1.26 -8.89
C THR A 93 -12.95 -2.11 -9.42
N TYR A 94 -12.36 -1.69 -10.53
CA TYR A 94 -11.30 -2.44 -11.20
C TYR A 94 -9.96 -1.75 -11.01
N SER A 95 -8.97 -2.44 -10.45
CA SER A 95 -7.58 -1.96 -10.51
C SER A 95 -7.02 -2.28 -11.89
N LYS A 96 -6.84 -1.24 -12.70
CA LYS A 96 -6.28 -1.39 -14.05
C LYS A 96 -4.82 -1.81 -13.95
N ALA A 97 -4.33 -2.52 -14.97
CA ALA A 97 -2.90 -2.54 -15.20
C ALA A 97 -2.48 -1.11 -15.55
N ASP A 98 -1.46 -0.62 -14.85
CA ASP A 98 -0.69 0.55 -15.20
C ASP A 98 -0.02 0.23 -16.54
N GLY A 99 -0.57 0.84 -17.59
CA GLY A 99 -0.06 0.68 -18.95
C GLY A 99 1.42 1.03 -18.95
N THR A 100 2.23 0.05 -19.34
CA THR A 100 3.64 0.23 -19.67
C THR A 100 3.83 1.28 -20.76
#